data_AF-A0A8T3Y0U3-F1
#
_entry.id   AF-A0A8T3Y0U3-F1
#
_cell.length_a   1.000
_cell.length_b   1.000
_cell.length_c   1.000
_cell.angle_alpha   90.00
_cell.angle_beta   90.00
_cell.angle_gamma   90.00
#
_symmetry.space_group_name_H-M   'P 1'
#
loop_
_entity.id
_entity.type
_entity.pdbx_description
1 polymer ?
#
loop_
_entity_poly.entity_id
_entity_poly.type
_entity_poly.pdbx_seq_one_letter_code
_entity_poly.pdbx_strand_id
1 'polypeptide(L)' 'MDKNKSYTITKRIAKHGKQSVILIPKRLQEKLKPKTIIEVRINVIKEVNENE' A
#
# COMPACT_ATOMS: atom_id res chain seq x y z
N MET A 1 -26.63 0.07 5.83
CA MET A 1 -25.76 0.84 4.91
C MET A 1 -24.31 0.56 5.29
N ASP A 2 -23.67 -0.35 4.57
CA ASP A 2 -22.26 -0.66 4.78
C ASP A 2 -21.41 0.55 4.40
N LYS A 3 -20.76 1.15 5.40
CA LYS A 3 -19.81 2.23 5.18
C LYS A 3 -18.63 1.63 4.43
N ASN A 4 -18.50 1.94 3.13
CA ASN A 4 -17.29 1.65 2.37
C ASN A 4 -16.10 2.31 3.07
N LYS A 5 -15.24 1.49 3.70
CA LYS A 5 -14.07 1.96 4.43
C LYS A 5 -12.93 2.19 3.44
N SER A 6 -12.63 3.45 3.15
CA SER A 6 -11.47 3.83 2.34
C SER A 6 -10.28 4.16 3.24
N TYR A 7 -9.09 3.75 2.83
CA TYR A 7 -7.84 4.04 3.51
C TYR A 7 -6.83 4.57 2.49
N THR A 8 -6.19 5.70 2.80
CA THR A 8 -5.08 6.24 2.01
C THR A 8 -3.79 5.98 2.76
N ILE A 9 -2.83 5.33 2.10
CA ILE A 9 -1.50 5.03 2.65
C ILE A 9 -0.48 5.75 1.77
N THR A 10 0.15 6.78 2.32
CA THR A 10 1.32 7.40 1.69
C THR A 10 2.55 6.70 2.23
N LYS A 11 3.26 5.96 1.37
CA LYS A 11 4.46 5.24 1.77
C LYS A 11 5.45 5.14 0.62
N ARG A 12 6.74 5.14 0.95
CA ARG A 12 7.81 4.83 -0.01
C ARG A 12 7.75 3.35 -0.36
N ILE A 13 7.89 3.04 -1.64
CA ILE A 13 7.97 1.66 -2.13
C ILE A 13 9.26 1.03 -1.61
N ALA A 14 9.14 -0.18 -1.05
CA ALA A 14 10.30 -0.93 -0.59
C ALA A 14 10.84 -1.81 -1.73
N LYS A 15 12.12 -2.17 -1.66
CA LYS A 15 12.77 -3.08 -2.61
C LYS A 15 13.05 -4.41 -1.93
N HIS A 16 12.59 -5.50 -2.54
CA HIS A 16 12.91 -6.86 -2.13
C HIS A 16 13.56 -7.59 -3.31
N GLY A 17 14.89 -7.69 -3.29
CA GLY A 17 15.67 -8.19 -4.42
C GLY A 17 15.48 -7.34 -5.67
N LYS A 18 14.98 -7.95 -6.75
CA LYS A 18 14.65 -7.27 -8.02
C LYS A 18 13.21 -6.75 -8.08
N GLN A 19 12.42 -6.94 -7.02
CA GLN A 19 11.00 -6.58 -7.00
C GLN A 19 10.75 -5.36 -6.13
N SER A 20 9.84 -4.51 -6.60
CA SER A 20 9.22 -3.45 -5.81
C SER A 20 8.05 -4.03 -5.02
N VAL A 21 7.99 -3.76 -3.72
CA VAL A 21 6.97 -4.29 -2.82
C VAL A 21 6.30 -3.19 -2.00
N ILE A 22 4.97 -3.31 -1.84
CA ILE A 22 4.17 -2.43 -0.99
C ILE A 22 3.91 -3.18 0.32
N LEU A 23 4.55 -2.75 1.41
CA LEU A 23 4.35 -3.36 2.73
C LEU A 23 3.09 -2.82 3.40
N ILE A 24 2.10 -3.69 3.55
CA ILE A 24 0.86 -3.40 4.28
C ILE A 24 1.16 -3.27 5.79
N PRO A 25 0.83 -2.12 6.43
CA PRO A 25 1.02 -1.94 7.87
C PRO A 25 0.26 -2.98 8.70
N LYS A 26 0.84 -3.43 9.82
CA LYS A 26 0.24 -4.43 10.72
C LYS A 26 -1.17 -4.05 11.20
N ARG A 27 -1.42 -2.76 11.46
CA ARG A 27 -2.76 -2.25 11.84
C ARG A 27 -3.85 -2.48 10.79
N LEU A 28 -3.47 -2.63 9.52
CA LEU A 28 -4.40 -2.95 8.43
C LEU A 28 -4.55 -4.46 8.22
N GLN A 29 -3.59 -5.28 8.65
CA GLN A 29 -3.67 -6.74 8.54
C GLN A 29 -4.88 -7.32 9.28
N GLU A 30 -5.24 -6.75 10.44
CA GLU A 30 -6.43 -7.17 11.19
C GLU A 30 -7.74 -6.98 10.41
N LYS A 31 -7.75 -6.01 9.49
CA LYS A 31 -8.90 -5.69 8.64
C LYS A 31 -8.84 -6.38 7.27
N LEU A 32 -7.63 -6.68 6.79
CA LEU A 32 -7.34 -7.36 5.53
C LEU A 32 -7.15 -8.86 5.80
N LYS A 33 -8.23 -9.52 6.21
CA LYS A 33 -8.22 -10.95 6.51
C LYS A 33 -7.95 -11.79 5.25
N PRO A 34 -7.45 -13.03 5.38
CA PRO A 34 -7.36 -13.96 4.26
C PRO A 34 -8.68 -14.05 3.49
N LYS A 35 -8.62 -14.14 2.15
CA LYS A 35 -9.76 -14.13 1.21
C LYS A 35 -10.48 -12.78 1.03
N THR A 36 -9.99 -11.69 1.63
CA THR A 36 -10.51 -10.34 1.35
C THR A 36 -10.02 -9.88 -0.02
N ILE A 37 -10.93 -9.52 -0.92
CA ILE A 37 -10.60 -8.85 -2.18
C ILE A 37 -10.60 -7.34 -1.92
N ILE A 38 -9.51 -6.66 -2.30
CA ILE A 38 -9.39 -5.21 -2.19
C ILE A 38 -9.02 -4.60 -3.53
N GLU A 39 -9.52 -3.39 -3.76
CA GLU A 39 -9.07 -2.53 -4.85
C GLU A 39 -7.83 -1.76 -4.39
N VAL A 40 -6.76 -1.77 -5.19
CA VAL A 40 -5.56 -0.96 -4.95
C VAL A 40 -5.48 0.13 -6.01
N ARG A 41 -5.58 1.39 -5.59
CA ARG A 41 -5.38 2.56 -6.47
C ARG A 41 -4.03 3.19 -6.18
N ILE A 42 -3.17 3.26 -7.19
CA ILE A 42 -1.81 3.79 -7.07
C ILE A 42 -1.72 5.07 -7.92
N ASN A 43 -1.44 6.18 -7.26
CA ASN A 43 -1.11 7.45 -7.91
C ASN A 43 0.34 7.79 -7.57
N VAL A 44 1.22 7.85 -8.57
CA VAL A 44 2.62 8.23 -8.38
C VAL A 44 2.68 9.74 -8.19
N ILE A 45 3.03 10.20 -6.98
CA ILE A 45 3.01 11.64 -6.62
C ILE A 45 4.35 12.31 -6.93
N LYS A 46 5.47 11.60 -6.70
CA LYS A 46 6.83 12.09 -6.95
C LYS A 46 7.80 10.90 -6.98
N GLU A 47 8.77 10.95 -7.89
CA GLU A 47 9.94 10.06 -7.87
C GLU A 47 11.02 10.69 -7.00
N VAL A 48 11.53 9.94 -6.02
CA VAL A 48 12.66 10.39 -5.20
C VAL A 48 13.91 9.76 -5.81
N ASN A 49 14.68 10.56 -6.55
CA ASN A 49 16.00 10.14 -7.01
C ASN A 49 16.94 10.16 -5.80
N GLU A 50 17.59 9.04 -5.48
CA GLU A 50 18.53 8.91 -4.34
C GLU A 50 19.89 9.59 -4.61
N ASN A 51 19.99 10.50 -5.60
CA ASN A 51 21.22 11.18 -6.00
C ASN A 51 21.15 12.72 -5.84
N GLU A 52 20.63 13.20 -4.72
CA GLU A 52 20.85 14.57 -4.20
C GLU A 52 21.19 14.52 -2.71
#